data_AF-A0A699WNN3-F1
#
_entry.id   AF-A0A699WNN3-F1
#
_cell.length_a   1.000
_cell.length_b   1.000
_cell.length_c   1.000
_cell.angle_alpha   90.00
_cell.angle_beta   90.00
_cell.angle_gamma   90.00
#
_symmetry.space_group_name_H-M   'P 1'
#
loop_
_entity.id
_entity.type
_entity.pdbx_description
1 polymer ?
#
loop_
_entity_poly.entity_id
_entity_poly.type
_entity_poly.pdbx_seq_one_letter_code
_entity_poly.pdbx_strand_id
1 'polypeptide(L)'
;YKVKLDEYGDVLKNKAQLVAKGYRQEDGIDFEESFAPVARIEAIRIFITNARSRNITVYQMDVKTTFLNGELKEEVYVSQLEGFVDPDHLTHVDRLKKALYGLNQAPRAWYDTLSRFLLDNNFSK
;
A
#
# COMPACT_ATOMS: atom_id res chain seq x y z
N TYR A 1 -10.61 15.37 10.28
CA TYR A 1 -9.47 14.69 10.93
C TYR A 1 -9.96 14.00 12.20
N LYS A 2 -9.28 12.93 12.66
CA LYS A 2 -9.62 12.25 13.92
C LYS A 2 -8.39 12.20 14.82
N VAL A 3 -8.53 12.60 16.07
CA VAL A 3 -7.44 12.51 17.05
C VAL A 3 -7.49 11.12 17.70
N LYS A 4 -6.35 10.43 17.73
CA LYS A 4 -6.16 9.22 18.53
C LYS A 4 -5.59 9.65 19.88
N LEU A 5 -6.29 9.31 20.95
CA LEU A 5 -5.85 9.52 22.32
C LEU A 5 -5.26 8.22 22.88
N ASP A 6 -4.41 8.32 23.90
CA ASP A 6 -3.99 7.18 24.72
C ASP A 6 -5.00 6.84 25.81
N GLU A 7 -4.61 5.93 26.71
CA GLU A 7 -5.41 5.49 27.85
C GLU A 7 -5.61 6.58 28.92
N TYR A 8 -4.78 7.63 28.92
CA TYR A 8 -4.85 8.77 29.84
C TYR A 8 -5.61 9.97 29.23
N GLY A 9 -5.97 9.89 27.95
CA GLY A 9 -6.67 10.94 27.22
C GLY A 9 -5.74 11.94 26.52
N ASP A 10 -4.43 11.69 26.50
CA ASP A 10 -3.45 12.53 25.83
C ASP A 10 -3.36 12.23 24.34
N VAL A 11 -2.99 13.23 23.55
CA VAL A 11 -2.95 13.13 22.09
C VAL A 11 -1.78 12.27 21.63
N LEU A 12 -2.07 11.04 21.17
CA LEU A 12 -1.08 10.16 20.53
C LEU A 12 -0.80 10.52 19.07
N LYS A 13 -1.87 10.77 18.29
CA LYS A 13 -1.72 10.97 16.83
C LYS A 13 -2.93 11.63 16.20
N ASN A 14 -2.69 12.61 15.33
CA ASN A 14 -3.69 13.12 14.40
C ASN A 14 -3.79 12.20 13.18
N LYS A 15 -5.01 11.72 12.88
CA LYS A 15 -5.31 10.87 11.73
C LYS A 15 -6.03 11.68 10.66
N ALA A 16 -5.45 11.67 9.47
CA ALA A 16 -6.08 12.03 8.21
C ALA A 16 -5.78 10.92 7.20
N GLN A 17 -6.65 10.76 6.22
CA GLN A 17 -6.48 9.77 5.15
C GLN A 17 -6.59 10.49 3.81
N LEU A 18 -5.57 10.32 2.98
CA LEU A 18 -5.60 10.64 1.57
C LEU A 18 -5.87 9.35 0.81
N VAL A 19 -6.90 9.35 -0.02
CA VAL A 19 -7.35 8.18 -0.79
C VAL A 19 -7.49 8.60 -2.25
N ALA A 20 -6.86 7.84 -3.14
CA ALA A 20 -7.01 8.02 -4.56
C ALA A 20 -8.39 7.52 -5.01
N LYS A 21 -8.96 8.16 -6.03
CA LYS A 21 -10.27 7.79 -6.61
C LYS A 21 -10.08 6.76 -7.73
N GLY A 22 -9.55 5.57 -7.44
CA GLY A 22 -9.23 4.56 -8.48
C GLY A 22 -10.42 4.07 -9.30
N TYR A 23 -11.65 4.28 -8.83
CA TYR A 23 -12.85 4.05 -9.64
C TYR A 23 -12.97 5.00 -10.85
N ARG A 24 -12.14 6.05 -10.92
CA ARG A 24 -12.01 6.94 -12.07
C ARG A 24 -10.83 6.58 -12.98
N GLN A 25 -10.02 5.58 -12.62
CA GLN A 25 -8.90 5.15 -13.45
C GLN A 25 -9.39 4.22 -14.55
N GLU A 26 -8.80 4.35 -15.74
CA GLU A 26 -9.07 3.53 -16.91
C GLU A 26 -7.94 2.54 -17.17
N ASP A 27 -8.29 1.26 -17.34
CA ASP A 27 -7.34 0.18 -17.66
C ASP A 27 -6.72 0.39 -19.04
N GLY A 28 -5.40 0.24 -19.14
CA GLY A 28 -4.62 0.53 -20.34
C GLY A 28 -4.34 2.02 -20.60
N ILE A 29 -4.88 2.92 -19.78
CA ILE A 29 -4.60 4.37 -19.85
C ILE A 29 -3.86 4.82 -18.58
N ASP A 30 -4.46 4.60 -17.41
CA ASP A 30 -3.91 5.04 -16.12
C ASP A 30 -3.05 3.97 -15.42
N PHE A 31 -3.22 2.72 -15.81
CA PHE A 31 -2.43 1.58 -15.35
C PHE A 31 -2.51 0.43 -16.35
N GLU A 32 -1.47 -0.41 -16.38
CA GLU A 32 -1.45 -1.60 -17.27
C GLU A 32 -1.84 -2.89 -16.56
N GLU A 33 -1.46 -3.06 -15.29
CA GLU A 33 -1.73 -4.27 -14.53
C GLU A 33 -2.04 -3.94 -13.06
N SER A 34 -3.21 -4.37 -12.59
CA SER A 34 -3.65 -4.18 -11.20
C SER A 34 -3.53 -5.44 -10.33
N PHE A 35 -3.36 -6.61 -10.96
CA PHE A 35 -3.41 -7.88 -10.25
C PHE A 35 -2.19 -8.10 -9.34
N ALA A 36 -2.45 -8.40 -8.07
CA ALA A 36 -1.44 -8.81 -7.10
C ALA A 36 -1.79 -10.20 -6.53
N PRO A 37 -0.84 -11.15 -6.46
CA PRO A 37 -1.09 -12.45 -5.87
C PRO A 37 -1.47 -12.33 -4.39
N VAL A 38 -2.54 -13.02 -3.99
CA VAL A 38 -2.96 -13.15 -2.59
C VAL A 38 -2.96 -14.63 -2.20
N ALA A 39 -2.31 -14.94 -1.08
CA ALA A 39 -2.30 -16.30 -0.56
C ALA A 39 -3.72 -16.74 -0.16
N ARG A 40 -4.14 -17.91 -0.65
CA ARG A 40 -5.42 -18.51 -0.27
C ARG A 40 -5.36 -19.04 1.17
N ILE A 41 -6.50 -19.02 1.85
CA ILE A 41 -6.58 -19.46 3.25
C ILE A 41 -6.21 -20.94 3.41
N GLU A 42 -6.52 -21.78 2.41
CA GLU A 42 -6.15 -23.19 2.37
C GLU A 42 -4.63 -23.37 2.33
N ALA A 43 -3.94 -22.58 1.50
CA ALA A 43 -2.48 -22.60 1.42
C ALA A 43 -1.84 -22.17 2.75
N ILE A 44 -2.38 -21.14 3.40
CA ILE A 44 -1.93 -20.68 4.72
C ILE A 44 -2.11 -21.79 5.77
N ARG A 45 -3.26 -22.48 5.79
CA ARG A 45 -3.52 -23.59 6.71
C ARG A 45 -2.57 -24.77 6.51
N ILE A 46 -2.29 -25.13 5.25
CA ILE A 46 -1.33 -26.19 4.91
C ILE A 46 0.08 -25.78 5.37
N PHE A 47 0.48 -24.54 5.10
CA PHE A 47 1.77 -24.01 5.54
C PHE A 47 1.94 -24.09 7.06
N ILE A 48 0.95 -23.61 7.84
CA ILE A 48 1.00 -23.65 9.31
C ILE A 48 1.04 -25.10 9.83
N THR A 49 0.21 -25.98 9.26
CA THR A 49 0.18 -27.40 9.66
C THR A 49 1.53 -28.09 9.42
N ASN A 50 2.14 -27.84 8.25
CA ASN A 50 3.45 -28.39 7.90
C ASN A 50 4.58 -27.79 8.74
N ALA A 51 4.53 -26.49 9.05
CA ALA A 51 5.49 -25.87 9.95
C ALA A 51 5.41 -26.51 11.36
N ARG A 52 4.19 -26.73 11.86
CA ARG A 52 3.98 -27.38 13.16
C ARG A 52 4.49 -28.83 13.17
N SER A 53 4.22 -29.63 12.14
CA SER A 53 4.66 -31.02 12.08
C SER A 53 6.17 -31.18 12.02
N ARG A 54 6.88 -30.17 11.49
CA ARG A 54 8.34 -30.11 11.39
C ARG A 54 9.01 -29.32 12.50
N ASN A 55 8.25 -28.88 13.50
CA ASN A 55 8.73 -28.03 14.59
C ASN A 55 9.45 -26.74 14.11
N ILE A 56 8.97 -26.15 13.02
CA ILE A 56 9.46 -24.89 12.47
C ILE A 56 8.72 -23.73 13.14
N THR A 57 9.46 -22.74 13.64
CA THR A 57 8.89 -21.50 14.18
C THR A 57 8.43 -20.58 13.04
N VAL A 58 7.19 -20.11 13.11
CA VAL A 58 6.62 -19.14 12.17
C VAL A 58 6.57 -17.77 12.83
N TYR A 59 7.04 -16.75 12.11
CA TYR A 59 6.92 -15.35 12.52
C TYR A 59 5.89 -14.65 11.64
N GLN A 60 5.09 -13.77 12.25
CA GLN A 60 4.12 -12.93 11.55
C GLN A 60 4.54 -11.47 11.69
N MET A 61 4.46 -10.73 10.58
CA MET A 61 4.71 -9.29 10.55
C MET A 61 3.51 -8.58 9.93
N ASP A 62 2.99 -7.57 10.62
CA ASP A 62 2.03 -6.62 10.04
C ASP A 62 2.78 -5.36 9.61
N VAL A 63 2.84 -5.14 8.29
CA VAL A 63 3.58 -4.01 7.72
C VAL A 63 2.66 -2.79 7.71
N LYS A 64 3.07 -1.72 8.40
CA LYS A 64 2.31 -0.48 8.43
C LYS A 64 2.45 0.27 7.11
N THR A 65 1.35 0.88 6.67
CA THR A 65 1.30 1.76 5.49
C THR A 65 1.92 1.13 4.23
N THR A 66 1.64 -0.15 3.97
CA THR A 66 2.25 -0.95 2.90
C THR A 66 2.26 -0.26 1.54
N PHE A 67 1.13 0.32 1.12
CA PHE A 67 1.06 0.98 -0.19
C PHE A 67 1.99 2.18 -0.31
N LEU A 68 2.22 2.95 0.76
CA LEU A 68 3.17 4.07 0.74
C LEU A 68 4.62 3.62 0.54
N ASN A 69 4.91 2.34 0.78
CA ASN A 69 6.23 1.77 0.47
C ASN A 69 6.31 1.29 -0.98
N GLY A 70 5.17 1.02 -1.62
CA GLY A 70 5.08 0.58 -3.01
C GLY A 70 5.52 1.66 -4.00
N GLU A 71 6.37 1.26 -4.94
CA GLU A 71 6.82 2.10 -6.05
C GLU A 71 5.85 1.98 -7.23
N LEU A 72 5.35 3.11 -7.71
CA LEU A 72 4.52 3.18 -8.92
C LEU A 72 5.41 3.06 -10.15
N LYS A 73 4.97 2.25 -11.13
CA LYS A 73 5.62 2.19 -12.44
C LYS A 73 5.13 3.32 -13.33
N GLU A 74 3.85 3.61 -13.23
CA GLU A 74 3.16 4.66 -14.00
C GLU A 74 3.29 6.02 -13.32
N GLU A 75 3.29 7.09 -14.12
CA GLU A 75 3.17 8.45 -13.58
C GLU A 75 1.70 8.76 -13.27
N VAL A 76 1.39 8.86 -11.98
CA VAL A 76 0.02 9.16 -11.52
C VAL A 76 -0.03 10.57 -10.94
N TYR A 77 -1.00 11.35 -11.41
CA TYR A 77 -1.29 12.69 -10.92
C TYR A 77 -2.63 12.71 -10.18
N VAL A 78 -2.73 13.53 -9.13
CA VAL A 78 -3.97 13.78 -8.41
C VAL A 78 -4.27 15.27 -8.35
N SER A 79 -5.54 15.62 -8.27
CA SER A 79 -5.94 17.00 -7.97
C SER A 79 -5.31 17.44 -6.65
N GLN A 80 -4.95 18.73 -6.56
CA GLN A 80 -4.50 19.33 -5.31
C GLN A 80 -5.45 19.02 -4.16
N LEU A 81 -4.87 18.79 -2.98
CA LEU A 81 -5.65 18.45 -1.80
C LEU A 81 -6.50 19.64 -1.37
N GLU A 82 -7.74 19.38 -1.00
CA GLU A 82 -8.61 20.39 -0.39
C GLU A 82 -7.93 20.97 0.87
N GLY A 83 -7.81 22.30 0.92
CA GLY A 83 -7.10 23.02 1.98
C GLY A 83 -5.58 23.21 1.76
N PHE A 84 -5.01 22.66 0.67
CA PHE A 84 -3.60 22.83 0.28
C PHE A 84 -3.44 23.28 -1.18
N VAL A 85 -4.51 23.83 -1.77
CA VAL A 85 -4.51 24.40 -3.12
C VAL A 85 -3.56 25.59 -3.17
N ASP A 86 -2.71 25.63 -4.19
CA ASP A 86 -1.82 26.77 -4.44
C ASP A 86 -2.65 27.91 -5.07
N PRO A 87 -2.78 29.07 -4.41
CA PRO A 87 -3.60 30.18 -4.92
C PRO A 87 -3.05 30.77 -6.22
N ASP A 88 -1.74 30.67 -6.46
CA ASP A 88 -1.09 31.18 -7.66
C ASP A 88 -1.18 30.17 -8.82
N HIS A 89 -1.43 28.89 -8.52
CA HIS A 89 -1.44 27.79 -9.49
C HIS A 89 -2.64 26.85 -9.31
N LEU A 90 -3.85 27.40 -9.43
CA LEU A 90 -5.11 26.69 -9.19
C LEU A 90 -5.35 25.45 -10.08
N THR A 91 -4.66 25.36 -11.23
CA THR A 91 -4.82 24.25 -12.19
C THR A 91 -3.73 23.18 -12.06
N HIS A 92 -2.79 23.35 -11.14
CA HIS A 92 -1.76 22.35 -10.91
C HIS A 92 -2.33 21.05 -10.34
N VAL A 93 -1.58 19.98 -10.58
CA VAL A 93 -1.84 18.64 -10.07
C VAL A 93 -0.60 18.11 -9.37
N ASP A 94 -0.79 17.27 -8.36
CA ASP A 94 0.29 16.70 -7.59
C ASP A 94 0.68 15.33 -8.17
N ARG A 95 1.97 15.15 -8.49
CA ARG A 95 2.48 13.84 -8.90
C ARG A 95 2.72 12.95 -7.69
N LEU A 96 2.16 11.74 -7.72
CA LEU A 96 2.40 10.74 -6.69
C LEU A 96 3.79 10.10 -6.86
N LYS A 97 4.60 10.15 -5.80
CA LYS A 97 5.92 9.49 -5.75
C LYS A 97 5.85 8.03 -5.27
N LYS A 98 4.74 7.66 -4.62
CA LYS A 98 4.51 6.35 -4.01
C LYS A 98 3.06 5.96 -4.23
N ALA A 99 2.78 4.65 -4.17
CA ALA A 99 1.41 4.17 -4.32
C ALA A 99 0.54 4.64 -3.15
N LEU A 100 -0.72 4.99 -3.46
CA LEU A 100 -1.72 5.39 -2.50
C LEU A 100 -2.84 4.36 -2.41
N TYR A 101 -3.48 4.30 -1.24
CA TYR A 101 -4.72 3.56 -1.10
C TYR A 101 -5.77 4.09 -2.07
N GLY A 102 -6.50 3.17 -2.70
CA GLY A 102 -7.52 3.49 -3.69
C GLY A 102 -7.01 3.57 -5.12
N LEU A 103 -5.70 3.46 -5.39
CA LEU A 103 -5.22 3.21 -6.76
C LEU A 103 -5.41 1.73 -7.12
N ASN A 104 -5.83 1.45 -8.36
CA ASN A 104 -6.05 0.08 -8.83
C ASN A 104 -4.75 -0.74 -8.83
N GLN A 105 -3.62 -0.12 -9.17
CA GLN A 105 -2.30 -0.77 -9.22
C GLN A 105 -1.54 -0.79 -7.89
N ALA A 106 -2.05 -0.15 -6.81
CA ALA A 106 -1.33 -0.08 -5.54
C ALA A 106 -0.99 -1.44 -4.92
N PRO A 107 -1.88 -2.46 -4.93
CA PRO A 107 -1.54 -3.79 -4.44
C PRO A 107 -0.37 -4.41 -5.21
N ARG A 108 -0.33 -4.23 -6.53
CA ARG A 108 0.74 -4.77 -7.38
C ARG A 108 2.06 -4.04 -7.15
N ALA A 109 2.03 -2.71 -7.08
CA ALA A 109 3.19 -1.89 -6.72
C ALA A 109 3.83 -2.35 -5.39
N TRP A 110 3.00 -2.63 -4.38
CA TRP A 110 3.48 -3.18 -3.12
C TRP A 110 4.08 -4.58 -3.27
N TYR A 111 3.39 -5.50 -3.94
CA TYR A 111 3.89 -6.86 -4.17
C TYR A 111 5.24 -6.86 -4.90
N ASP A 112 5.39 -6.09 -5.98
CA ASP A 112 6.63 -6.00 -6.74
C ASP A 112 7.77 -5.42 -5.90
N THR A 113 7.47 -4.45 -5.04
CA THR A 113 8.44 -3.85 -4.12
C THR A 113 8.91 -4.86 -3.06
N LEU A 114 7.97 -5.54 -2.40
CA LEU A 114 8.28 -6.55 -1.40
C LEU A 114 9.03 -7.74 -2.00
N SER A 115 8.59 -8.21 -3.17
CA SER A 115 9.22 -9.31 -3.90
C SER A 115 10.68 -8.98 -4.22
N ARG A 116 10.95 -7.80 -4.79
CA ARG A 116 12.33 -7.32 -5.03
C ARG A 116 13.15 -7.27 -3.74
N PHE A 117 12.60 -6.64 -2.70
CA PHE A 117 13.29 -6.57 -1.41
C PHE A 117 13.68 -7.95 -0.86
N LEU A 118 12.79 -8.93 -0.94
CA LEU A 118 13.08 -10.29 -0.49
C LEU A 118 14.19 -10.94 -1.35
N LEU A 119 14.12 -10.81 -2.68
CA LEU A 119 15.15 -11.33 -3.58
C LEU A 119 16.52 -10.71 -3.30
N ASP A 120 16.57 -9.39 -3.09
CA ASP A 120 17.79 -8.65 -2.75
C ASP A 120 18.38 -9.09 -1.39
N ASN A 121 17.54 -9.68 -0.52
CA ASN A 121 17.93 -10.25 0.78
C ASN A 121 18.11 -11.78 0.74
N ASN A 122 18.41 -12.34 -0.43
CA ASN A 122 18.72 -13.77 -0.65
C ASN A 122 17.57 -14.75 -0.39
N PHE A 123 16.32 -14.28 -0.42
CA PHE A 123 15.17 -15.19 -0.49
C PHE A 123 14.98 -15.68 -1.92
N SER A 124 14.40 -16.89 -2.07
CA SER A 124 14.09 -17.49 -3.37
C SER A 124 12.59 -17.49 -3.62
N LYS A 125 12.21 -17.45 -4.91
CA LYS A 125 10.83 -17.55 -5.36
C LYS A 125 10.36 -18.99 -5.49
#